data_AF-A0A6N8UWG2-F1
#
_entry.id   AF-A0A6N8UWG2-F1
#
_cell.length_a   1.000
_cell.length_b   1.000
_cell.length_c   1.000
_cell.angle_alpha   90.00
_cell.angle_beta   90.00
_cell.angle_gamma   90.00
#
_symmetry.space_group_name_H-M   'P 1'
#
loop_
_entity.id
_entity.type
_entity.pdbx_description
1 polymer ?
#
loop_
_entity_poly.entity_id
_entity_poly.type
_entity_poly.pdbx_seq_one_letter_code
_entity_poly.pdbx_strand_id
1 'polypeptide(L)' 'MDHDWKDAADQDAYWRERLSAETYAITRRAATERAFSGRYCNEKRPGTYVC' A
#
# COMPACT_ATOMS: atom_id res chain seq x y z
N MET A 1 -18.41 -15.40 -13.47
CA MET A 1 -18.78 -14.11 -12.86
C MET A 1 -17.47 -13.51 -12.40
N ASP A 2 -16.79 -12.86 -13.33
CA ASP A 2 -15.45 -12.32 -13.15
C ASP A 2 -15.55 -11.10 -12.23
N HIS A 3 -15.14 -11.29 -10.98
CA HIS A 3 -15.08 -10.22 -9.99
C HIS A 3 -13.93 -9.29 -10.39
N ASP A 4 -14.26 -8.12 -10.94
CA ASP A 4 -13.28 -7.13 -11.40
C ASP A 4 -12.86 -6.27 -10.22
N TRP A 5 -11.58 -6.27 -9.87
CA TRP A 5 -11.03 -5.51 -8.75
C TRP A 5 -11.19 -3.98 -8.90
N LYS A 6 -11.68 -3.50 -10.05
CA LYS A 6 -11.93 -2.08 -10.31
C LYS A 6 -13.29 -1.62 -9.80
N ASP A 7 -14.22 -2.52 -9.52
CA ASP A 7 -15.47 -2.17 -8.86
C ASP A 7 -15.19 -1.67 -7.44
N ALA A 8 -15.83 -0.58 -7.02
CA ALA A 8 -15.40 0.16 -5.82
C ALA A 8 -15.49 -0.65 -4.52
N ALA A 9 -16.48 -1.53 -4.38
CA ALA A 9 -16.63 -2.42 -3.22
C ALA A 9 -15.57 -3.53 -3.23
N ASP A 10 -15.33 -4.11 -4.41
CA ASP A 10 -14.39 -5.20 -4.60
C ASP A 10 -12.94 -4.70 -4.49
N GLN A 11 -12.69 -3.44 -4.86
CA GLN A 11 -11.42 -2.75 -4.72
C GLN A 11 -10.99 -2.59 -3.26
N ASP A 12 -11.91 -2.22 -2.35
CA ASP A 12 -11.57 -2.04 -0.94
C ASP A 12 -11.19 -3.36 -0.27
N ALA A 13 -12.01 -4.40 -0.49
CA ALA A 13 -11.75 -5.74 0.01
C ALA A 13 -10.44 -6.30 -0.56
N TYR A 14 -10.25 -6.17 -1.88
CA TYR A 14 -9.05 -6.62 -2.60
C TYR A 14 -7.77 -6.02 -2.01
N TRP A 15 -7.72 -4.71 -1.76
CA TRP A 15 -6.52 -4.07 -1.24
C TRP A 15 -6.30 -4.32 0.25
N ARG A 16 -7.35 -4.49 1.04
CA ARG A 16 -7.22 -4.85 2.47
C ARG A 16 -6.67 -6.25 2.68
N GLU A 17 -6.93 -7.18 1.79
CA GLU A 17 -6.36 -8.53 1.84
C GLU A 17 -4.88 -8.55 1.45
N ARG A 18 -4.47 -7.68 0.51
CA ARG A 18 -3.11 -7.69 -0.07
C ARG A 18 -2.11 -6.78 0.65
N LEU A 19 -2.58 -5.72 1.29
CA LEU A 19 -1.73 -4.72 1.92
C LEU A 19 -1.75 -4.87 3.44
N SER A 20 -0.63 -4.52 4.09
CA SER A 20 -0.64 -4.32 5.53
C SER A 20 -1.56 -3.15 5.90
N ALA A 21 -2.06 -3.13 7.13
CA ALA A 21 -2.93 -2.04 7.61
C ALA A 21 -2.27 -0.66 7.46
N GLU A 22 -0.96 -0.55 7.70
CA GLU A 22 -0.19 0.68 7.54
C GLU A 22 -0.08 1.08 6.07
N THR A 23 0.34 0.14 5.20
CA THR A 23 0.47 0.40 3.76
C THR A 23 -0.85 0.80 3.13
N TYR A 24 -1.96 0.14 3.51
CA TYR A 24 -3.30 0.49 3.05
C TYR A 24 -3.70 1.89 3.56
N ALA A 25 -3.46 2.23 4.82
CA ALA A 25 -3.76 3.56 5.33
C ALA A 25 -2.98 4.65 4.59
N ILE A 26 -1.70 4.41 4.28
CA ILE A 26 -0.86 5.36 3.55
C ILE A 26 -1.35 5.52 2.10
N THR A 27 -1.50 4.43 1.36
CA THR A 27 -1.78 4.49 -0.09
C THR A 27 -3.25 4.74 -0.42
N ARG A 28 -4.19 4.35 0.45
CA ARG A 28 -5.64 4.43 0.21
C ARG A 28 -6.36 5.47 1.07
N ARG A 29 -5.74 5.91 2.18
CA ARG A 29 -6.32 6.92 3.08
C ARG A 29 -5.44 8.15 3.28
N ALA A 30 -4.39 8.31 2.47
CA ALA A 30 -3.45 9.42 2.53
C ALA A 30 -2.83 9.62 3.94
N ALA A 31 -2.68 8.54 4.70
CA ALA A 31 -1.96 8.58 5.96
C ALA A 31 -0.45 8.78 5.72
N THR A 32 0.26 9.15 6.76
CA THR A 32 1.72 9.28 6.74
C THR A 32 2.31 8.34 7.79
N GLU A 33 3.34 7.58 7.43
CA GLU A 33 4.10 6.78 8.39
C GLU A 33 4.77 7.66 9.45
N ARG A 34 5.15 7.07 10.59
CA ARG A 34 5.89 7.82 11.60
C ARG A 34 7.28 8.20 11.08
N ALA A 35 7.82 9.28 11.61
CA ALA A 35 9.16 9.71 11.24
C ALA A 35 10.17 8.58 11.45
N PHE A 36 10.97 8.31 10.42
CA PHE A 36 12.04 7.32 10.40
C PHE A 36 11.60 5.85 10.63
N SER A 37 10.31 5.52 10.47
CA SER A 37 9.83 4.14 10.64
C SER A 37 9.78 3.34 9.33
N GLY A 38 9.81 3.99 8.17
CA GLY A 38 9.72 3.31 6.88
C GLY A 38 10.87 2.33 6.65
N ARG A 39 10.55 1.15 6.11
CA ARG A 39 11.54 0.09 5.78
C ARG A 39 12.73 0.60 4.97
N TYR A 40 12.48 1.56 4.08
CA TYR A 40 13.50 2.12 3.19
C TYR A 40 14.07 3.45 3.66
N CYS A 41 13.72 3.93 4.87
CA CYS A 41 14.20 5.22 5.38
C CYS A 41 15.74 5.34 5.44
N ASN A 42 16.45 4.22 5.62
CA ASN A 42 17.91 4.17 5.65
C ASN A 42 18.52 3.31 4.52
N GLU A 43 17.73 2.95 3.52
CA GLU A 43 18.21 2.12 2.40
C GLU A 43 19.05 2.95 1.43
N LYS A 44 20.21 2.43 1.04
CA LYS A 44 21.17 3.12 0.16
C LYS A 44 21.67 2.25 -1.00
N ARG A 45 21.24 0.99 -1.06
CA ARG A 45 21.62 0.08 -2.16
C ARG A 45 20.99 0.55 -3.49
N PRO A 46 21.66 0.34 -4.62
CA PRO A 46 21.08 0.64 -5.93
C PRO A 46 19.89 -0.27 -6.22
N GLY A 47 18.84 0.28 -6.83
CA GLY A 47 17.61 -0.43 -7.17
C GLY A 47 16.53 0.50 -7.73
N THR A 48 15.31 -0.03 -7.88
CA THR A 48 14.15 0.70 -8.41
C THR A 48 13.00 0.63 -7.41
N TYR A 49 12.38 1.77 -7.14
CA TYR A 49 11.15 1.85 -6.35
C TYR A 49 9.94 1.71 -7.27
N VAL A 50 9.01 0.84 -6.89
CA VAL A 50 7.76 0.58 -7.62
C VAL A 50 6.57 0.79 -6.68
N CYS A 51 5.47 1.28 -7.28
CA CYS A 51 4.18 1.40 -6.61
C CYS A 51 3.55 0.02 -6.44
#